data_AF-A0A524HFX1-F1
#
_entry.id   AF-A0A524HFX1-F1
#
_cell.length_a   1.000
_cell.length_b   1.000
_cell.length_c   1.000
_cell.angle_alpha   90.00
_cell.angle_beta   90.00
_cell.angle_gamma   90.00
#
_symmetry.space_group_name_H-M   'P 1'
#
loop_
_entity.id
_entity.type
_entity.pdbx_description
1 polymer ?
#
loop_
_entity_poly.entity_id
_entity_poly.type
_entity_poly.pdbx_seq_one_letter_code
_entity_poly.pdbx_strand_id
1 'polypeptide(L)' 'GDNRGVKQSNRLAILNTARRPAMLVELGYSTNPQDARLLVNRNSQKAIAAAIAEAVVAYLLEYERRLGHPASKATR' A
#
# COMPACT_ATOMS: atom_id res chain seq x y z
N GLY A 1 -16.60 -0.93 -0.52
CA GLY A 1 -16.29 -2.28 -0.05
C GLY A 1 -15.71 -2.21 1.34
N ASP A 2 -15.70 -3.34 2.03
CA ASP A 2 -15.15 -3.44 3.39
C ASP A 2 -13.62 -3.47 3.38
N ASN A 3 -13.00 -3.01 4.47
CA ASN A 3 -11.56 -3.16 4.65
C ASN A 3 -11.21 -4.64 4.91
N ARG A 4 -10.50 -5.28 3.98
CA ARG A 4 -10.11 -6.70 4.05
C ARG A 4 -8.76 -6.94 4.73
N GLY A 5 -8.12 -5.88 5.21
CA GLY A 5 -6.86 -5.93 5.94
C GLY A 5 -5.63 -6.27 5.08
N VAL A 6 -4.48 -6.35 5.75
CA VAL A 6 -3.20 -6.74 5.14
C VAL A 6 -3.07 -8.25 5.15
N LYS A 7 -2.65 -8.83 4.03
CA LYS A 7 -2.38 -10.26 3.90
C LYS A 7 -0.93 -10.49 3.55
N GLN A 8 -0.24 -11.30 4.37
CA GLN A 8 1.09 -11.78 4.04
C GLN A 8 0.99 -12.98 3.10
N SER A 9 1.75 -12.96 2.01
CA SER A 9 1.77 -14.04 1.03
C SER A 9 3.18 -14.20 0.46
N ASN A 10 3.69 -15.43 0.47
CA ASN A 10 4.93 -15.83 -0.18
C ASN A 10 4.69 -16.40 -1.59
N ARG A 11 3.46 -16.33 -2.11
CA ARG A 11 3.06 -16.91 -3.40
C ARG A 11 3.09 -15.90 -4.54
N LEU A 12 3.26 -14.61 -4.23
CA LEU A 12 3.28 -13.54 -5.20
C LEU A 12 4.71 -13.34 -5.69
N ALA A 13 5.04 -13.93 -6.84
CA ALA A 13 6.39 -13.87 -7.42
C ALA A 13 6.94 -12.44 -7.48
N ILE A 14 6.11 -11.47 -7.84
CA ILE A 14 6.48 -10.04 -7.92
C ILE A 14 6.97 -9.47 -6.58
N LEU A 15 6.35 -9.87 -5.46
CA LEU A 15 6.76 -9.42 -4.12
C LEU A 15 7.98 -10.18 -3.63
N ASN A 16 8.12 -11.46 -3.99
CA ASN A 16 9.27 -12.27 -3.62
C ASN A 16 10.57 -11.79 -4.28
N THR A 17 10.49 -11.16 -5.46
CA THR A 17 11.65 -10.67 -6.20
C THR A 17 11.96 -9.19 -5.98
N ALA A 18 11.17 -8.48 -5.17
CA ALA A 18 11.33 -7.05 -4.96
C ALA A 18 12.62 -6.74 -4.16
N ARG A 19 13.47 -5.87 -4.69
CA ARG A 19 14.73 -5.42 -4.03
C ARG A 19 14.54 -4.20 -3.11
N ARG A 20 13.32 -3.68 -3.05
CA ARG A 20 12.89 -2.51 -2.29
C ARG A 20 11.55 -2.84 -1.62
N PRO A 21 11.13 -2.09 -0.59
CA PRO A 21 9.81 -2.25 0.01
C PRO A 21 8.71 -2.25 -1.07
N ALA A 22 7.84 -3.27 -1.06
CA ALA A 22 6.83 -3.47 -2.08
C ALA A 22 5.53 -4.01 -1.46
N MET A 23 4.40 -3.65 -2.08
CA MET A 23 3.06 -4.14 -1.72
C MET A 23 2.20 -4.30 -2.98
N LEU A 24 1.23 -5.21 -2.91
CA LEU A 24 0.17 -5.36 -3.90
C LEU A 24 -1.15 -4.94 -3.25
N VAL A 25 -1.94 -4.14 -3.96
CA VAL A 25 -3.23 -3.66 -3.46
C VAL A 25 -4.35 -4.26 -4.30
N GLU A 26 -5.22 -5.04 -3.66
CA GLU A 26 -6.48 -5.49 -4.24
C GLU A 26 -7.55 -4.42 -4.01
N LEU A 27 -7.97 -3.72 -5.08
CA LEU A 27 -8.90 -2.58 -4.98
C LEU A 27 -10.38 -2.98 -4.92
N GLY A 28 -10.71 -4.22 -5.27
CA GLY A 28 -12.07 -4.75 -5.30
C GLY A 28 -12.19 -5.96 -6.22
N TYR A 29 -13.35 -6.63 -6.21
CA TYR A 29 -13.62 -7.77 -7.09
C TYR A 29 -14.42 -7.32 -8.31
N SER A 30 -13.92 -7.56 -9.53
CA SER A 30 -14.67 -7.26 -10.77
C SER A 30 -15.97 -8.06 -10.89
N THR A 31 -16.04 -9.23 -10.23
CA THR A 31 -17.23 -10.08 -10.18
C THR A 31 -18.25 -9.62 -9.14
N ASN A 32 -17.88 -8.72 -8.23
CA ASN A 32 -18.83 -8.09 -7.31
C ASN A 32 -19.41 -6.83 -7.99
N PRO A 33 -20.74 -6.76 -8.25
CA PRO A 33 -21.32 -5.63 -8.99
C PRO A 33 -21.12 -4.26 -8.33
N GLN A 34 -21.03 -4.21 -6.99
CA GLN A 34 -20.80 -2.96 -6.26
C GLN A 34 -19.37 -2.47 -6.46
N ASP A 35 -18.39 -3.36 -6.29
CA ASP A 35 -16.98 -3.03 -6.51
C ASP A 35 -16.72 -2.69 -7.98
N ALA A 36 -17.27 -3.46 -8.92
CA ALA A 36 -17.12 -3.20 -10.35
C ALA A 36 -17.57 -1.79 -10.75
N ARG A 37 -18.71 -1.31 -10.22
CA ARG A 37 -19.20 0.06 -10.46
C ARG A 37 -18.22 1.12 -9.95
N LEU A 38 -17.63 0.90 -8.79
CA LEU A 38 -16.62 1.81 -8.23
C LEU A 38 -15.33 1.79 -9.07
N LEU A 39 -14.88 0.60 -9.49
CA LEU A 39 -13.63 0.43 -10.24
C LEU A 39 -13.67 1.05 -11.64
N VAL A 40 -14.84 1.16 -12.26
CA VAL A 40 -14.99 1.82 -13.59
C VAL A 40 -15.35 3.30 -13.52
N ASN A 41 -15.71 3.82 -12.33
CA ASN A 41 -16.09 5.21 -12.16
C ASN A 41 -14.85 6.12 -12.07
N ARG A 42 -14.76 7.15 -12.91
CA ARG A 42 -13.61 8.07 -12.96
C ARG A 42 -13.35 8.83 -11.66
N ASN A 43 -14.40 9.25 -10.95
CA ASN A 43 -14.24 9.97 -9.69
C ASN A 43 -13.74 9.03 -8.60
N SER A 44 -14.26 7.80 -8.54
CA SER A 44 -13.77 6.76 -7.64
C SER A 44 -12.31 6.39 -7.93
N GLN A 45 -11.93 6.22 -9.20
CA GLN A 45 -10.53 5.99 -9.60
C GLN A 45 -9.60 7.11 -9.13
N LYS A 46 -10.01 8.38 -9.27
CA LYS A 46 -9.23 9.53 -8.79
C LYS A 46 -9.08 9.53 -7.27
N ALA A 47 -10.15 9.25 -6.54
CA ALA A 47 -10.12 9.17 -5.08
C ALA A 47 -9.19 8.03 -4.60
N ILE A 48 -9.26 6.86 -5.23
CA ILE A 48 -8.38 5.73 -4.94
C ILE A 48 -6.92 6.11 -5.22
N ALA A 49 -6.63 6.72 -6.37
CA ALA A 49 -5.28 7.13 -6.73
C ALA A 49 -4.71 8.16 -5.74
N ALA A 50 -5.51 9.15 -5.33
CA ALA A 50 -5.12 10.14 -4.33
C ALA A 50 -4.77 9.47 -2.99
N ALA A 51 -5.61 8.57 -2.49
CA ALA A 51 -5.37 7.85 -1.25
C ALA A 51 -4.08 6.99 -1.30
N ILE A 52 -3.81 6.33 -2.44
CA ILE A 52 -2.56 5.57 -2.63
C ILE A 52 -1.36 6.51 -2.62
N ALA A 53 -1.44 7.65 -3.31
CA ALA A 53 -0.36 8.62 -3.35
C ALA A 53 -0.04 9.18 -1.95
N GLU A 54 -1.07 9.56 -1.19
CA GLU A 54 -0.94 10.02 0.20
C GLU A 54 -0.28 8.95 1.09
N ALA A 55 -0.70 7.69 0.96
CA ALA A 55 -0.12 6.59 1.72
C ALA A 55 1.36 6.34 1.39
N VAL A 56 1.74 6.43 0.12
CA VAL A 56 3.14 6.30 -0.31
C VAL A 56 3.99 7.45 0.24
N VAL A 57 3.49 8.70 0.18
CA VAL A 57 4.19 9.86 0.77
C VAL A 57 4.35 9.68 2.28
N ALA A 58 3.29 9.28 2.99
CA ALA A 58 3.35 9.03 4.42
C ALA A 58 4.38 7.95 4.79
N TYR A 59 4.44 6.88 3.99
CA TYR A 59 5.45 5.83 4.16
C TYR A 59 6.88 6.36 3.99
N LEU A 60 7.14 7.16 2.95
CA LEU A 60 8.47 7.71 2.68
C LEU A 60 8.92 8.66 3.81
N LEU A 61 8.04 9.54 4.27
CA LEU A 61 8.34 10.44 5.39
C LEU A 61 8.67 9.67 6.68
N GLU A 62 7.89 8.64 6.99
CA GLU A 62 8.14 7.79 8.15
C GLU A 62 9.45 6.98 7.99
N TYR A 63 9.73 6.50 6.77
CA TYR A 63 10.97 5.80 6.45
C TYR A 63 12.19 6.71 6.65
N GLU A 64 12.15 7.94 6.13
CA GLU A 64 13.20 8.94 6.35
C GLU A 64 13.38 9.28 7.83
N ARG A 65 12.29 9.46 8.59
CA ARG A 65 12.36 9.71 10.03
C ARG A 65 13.07 8.60 10.79
N ARG A 66 12.83 7.33 10.41
CA ARG A 66 13.49 6.16 10.99
C ARG A 66 14.97 6.06 10.61
N LEU A 67 15.33 6.41 9.38
CA LEU A 67 16.72 6.43 8.94
C LEU A 67 17.52 7.60 9.55
N GLY A 68 16.89 8.78 9.69
CA GLY A 68 17.46 9.97 10.32
C GLY A 68 17.57 9.88 11.85
N HIS A 69 17.00 8.84 12.47
CA HIS A 69 17.30 8.40 13.82
C HIS A 69 18.23 7.17 13.78
N PRO A 70 19.54 7.31 13.53
CA PRO A 70 20.46 6.25 13.89
C PRO A 70 20.31 6.06 15.41
N ALA A 71 20.13 4.81 15.83
CA ALA A 71 19.83 4.43 17.21
C ALA A 71 20.61 5.27 18.23
N SER A 72 19.95 6.27 18.82
CA SER A 72 20.35 6.81 20.10
C SER A 72 20.23 5.65 21.08
N LYS A 73 21.40 5.20 21.55
CA LYS A 73 21.69 4.10 22.50
C LYS A 73 22.21 2.80 21.88
N ALA A 74 23.46 2.87 21.45
CA ALA A 74 24.43 1.81 21.77
C ALA A 74 25.68 2.48 22.36
N THR A 75 25.61 2.96 23.61
CA THR A 75 26.81 3.26 24.42
C THR A 75 26.46 3.27 25.92
N ARG A 76 27.18 2.37 26.62
CA ARG A 76 27.26 2.08 28.06
C ARG A 76 26.13 1.28 28.69
#